data_AF-A0A814WXA9-F1
#
_entry.id   AF-A0A814WXA9-F1
#
_cell.length_a   1.000
_cell.length_b   1.000
_cell.length_c   1.000
_cell.angle_alpha   90.00
_cell.angle_beta   90.00
_cell.angle_gamma   90.00
#
_symmetry.space_group_name_H-M   'P 1'
#
loop_
_entity.id
_entity.type
_entity.pdbx_description
1 polymer ?
#
loop_
_entity_poly.entity_id
_entity_poly.type
_entity_poly.pdbx_seq_one_letter_code
_entity_poly.pdbx_strand_id
1 'polypeptide(L)'
;MSSDHQLNYDQLNLHFSAKQLAILRMLAGKNSITIQDVLTAYIILILNKYCYNNNDESRILHTITIVNCRGVSNFITPQGQVSNSLFMMLSNDFDDPYSLSNIAKVIYQSIIQLRDPKVLEPGIATIDGLIRENIRNNKFLNLQLVSNEIAINSNFRYDWADLVDFGYTDKCRFYTI
;
A
#
# COMPACT_ATOMS: atom_id res chain seq x y z
N MET A 1 18.30 -23.32 -13.34
CA MET A 1 17.37 -23.25 -14.49
C MET A 1 16.01 -22.79 -13.99
N SER A 2 15.71 -21.52 -14.22
CA SER A 2 14.37 -20.95 -14.39
C SER A 2 14.64 -19.68 -15.17
N SER A 3 14.14 -19.61 -16.39
CA SER A 3 14.30 -18.47 -17.28
C SER A 3 13.63 -17.25 -16.66
N ASP A 4 14.42 -16.22 -16.37
CA ASP A 4 13.96 -14.87 -16.09
C ASP A 4 13.20 -14.35 -17.32
N HIS A 5 11.91 -14.67 -17.41
CA HIS A 5 10.99 -13.87 -18.20
C HIS A 5 10.86 -12.54 -17.46
N GLN A 6 11.73 -11.60 -17.81
CA GLN A 6 11.51 -10.19 -17.54
C GLN A 6 10.24 -9.82 -18.33
N LEU A 7 9.09 -9.97 -17.68
CA LEU A 7 7.81 -9.61 -18.28
C LEU A 7 7.84 -8.10 -18.52
N ASN A 8 7.98 -7.73 -19.78
CA ASN A 8 8.02 -6.36 -20.24
C ASN A 8 6.57 -5.85 -20.24
N TYR A 9 6.10 -5.43 -19.07
CA TYR A 9 4.79 -4.81 -18.94
C TYR A 9 4.91 -3.31 -19.23
N ASP A 10 3.99 -2.77 -20.02
CA ASP A 10 3.89 -1.33 -20.22
C ASP A 10 3.42 -0.66 -18.93
N GLN A 11 4.13 0.39 -18.51
CA GLN A 11 3.72 1.21 -17.37
C GLN A 11 2.56 2.12 -17.77
N LEU A 12 1.42 1.96 -17.09
CA LEU A 12 0.26 2.83 -17.26
C LEU A 12 0.28 3.97 -16.23
N ASN A 13 0.40 5.21 -16.71
CA ASN A 13 0.31 6.40 -15.88
C ASN A 13 -1.11 6.97 -15.90
N LEU A 14 -1.78 6.95 -14.75
CA LEU A 14 -3.14 7.48 -14.58
C LEU A 14 -3.12 8.80 -13.80
N HIS A 15 -3.89 9.77 -14.27
CA HIS A 15 -4.03 11.07 -13.60
C HIS A 15 -5.44 11.25 -13.02
N PHE A 16 -5.50 11.71 -11.77
CA PHE A 16 -6.75 12.01 -11.07
C PHE A 16 -6.71 13.45 -10.56
N SER A 17 -7.69 14.25 -10.99
CA SER A 17 -7.87 15.61 -10.48
C SER A 17 -8.40 15.60 -9.04
N ALA A 18 -8.15 16.67 -8.29
CA ALA A 18 -8.67 16.85 -6.94
C ALA A 18 -10.22 16.73 -6.88
N LYS A 19 -10.92 17.21 -7.93
CA LYS A 19 -12.38 17.10 -8.04
C LYS A 19 -12.83 15.64 -8.17
N GLN A 20 -12.14 14.83 -8.99
CA GLN A 20 -12.44 13.40 -9.11
C GLN A 20 -12.20 12.67 -7.79
N LEU A 21 -11.08 12.96 -7.11
CA LEU A 21 -10.76 12.37 -5.81
C LEU A 21 -11.79 12.75 -4.74
N ALA A 22 -12.27 13.99 -4.74
CA ALA A 22 -13.33 14.42 -3.83
C ALA A 22 -14.65 13.67 -4.08
N ILE A 23 -15.03 13.45 -5.35
CA ILE A 23 -16.22 12.68 -5.72
C ILE A 23 -16.09 11.23 -5.24
N LEU A 24 -14.97 10.57 -5.53
CA LEU A 24 -14.75 9.19 -5.10
C LEU A 24 -14.81 9.09 -3.56
N ARG A 25 -14.24 10.08 -2.86
CA ARG A 25 -14.26 10.11 -1.40
C ARG A 25 -15.67 10.22 -0.85
N MET A 26 -16.53 11.05 -1.46
CA MET A 26 -17.94 11.14 -1.09
C MET A 26 -18.68 9.81 -1.27
N LEU A 27 -18.39 9.07 -2.35
CA LEU A 27 -19.04 7.78 -2.66
C LEU A 27 -18.59 6.64 -1.72
N ALA A 28 -17.33 6.64 -1.29
CA ALA A 28 -16.77 5.56 -0.49
C ALA A 28 -17.10 5.65 1.02
N GLY A 29 -17.20 6.87 1.56
CA GLY A 29 -17.39 7.05 3.01
C GLY A 29 -17.26 8.48 3.52
N LYS A 30 -17.16 9.47 2.62
CA LYS A 30 -16.92 10.88 2.95
C LYS A 30 -15.65 11.04 3.79
N ASN A 31 -15.73 11.71 4.94
CA ASN A 31 -14.57 12.11 5.73
C ASN A 31 -13.97 10.98 6.57
N SER A 32 -14.64 9.83 6.72
CA SER A 32 -14.12 8.71 7.52
C SER A 32 -13.02 7.91 6.82
N ILE A 33 -12.78 8.15 5.52
CA ILE A 33 -11.80 7.45 4.71
C ILE A 33 -10.82 8.47 4.10
N THR A 34 -9.55 8.09 3.91
CA THR A 34 -8.55 8.97 3.31
C THR A 34 -8.61 8.94 1.78
N ILE A 35 -8.01 9.94 1.12
CA ILE A 35 -7.94 9.97 -0.35
C ILE A 35 -7.16 8.77 -0.90
N GLN A 36 -6.11 8.33 -0.20
CA GLN A 36 -5.31 7.18 -0.60
C GLN A 36 -6.16 5.91 -0.62
N ASP A 37 -6.87 5.61 0.47
CA ASP A 37 -7.67 4.38 0.58
C ASP A 37 -8.75 4.34 -0.50
N VAL A 38 -9.38 5.48 -0.78
CA VAL A 38 -10.41 5.60 -1.82
C VAL A 38 -9.84 5.43 -3.22
N LEU A 39 -8.67 6.01 -3.51
CA LEU A 39 -8.03 5.86 -4.81
C LEU A 39 -7.64 4.40 -5.06
N THR A 40 -7.03 3.76 -4.07
CA THR A 40 -6.70 2.33 -4.10
C THR A 40 -7.95 1.48 -4.30
N ALA A 41 -9.00 1.74 -3.53
CA ALA A 41 -10.26 1.02 -3.66
C ALA A 41 -10.91 1.19 -5.04
N TYR A 42 -10.82 2.38 -5.63
CA TYR A 42 -11.31 2.63 -6.97
C TYR A 42 -10.54 1.83 -8.02
N ILE A 43 -9.20 1.77 -7.92
CA ILE A 43 -8.37 0.97 -8.84
C ILE A 43 -8.76 -0.51 -8.74
N ILE A 44 -8.86 -1.04 -7.53
CA ILE A 44 -9.27 -2.44 -7.29
C ILE A 44 -10.65 -2.71 -7.86
N LEU A 45 -11.62 -1.83 -7.59
CA LEU A 45 -12.97 -1.95 -8.12
C LEU A 45 -12.99 -2.03 -9.65
N ILE A 46 -12.23 -1.17 -10.32
CA ILE A 46 -12.15 -1.15 -11.79
C ILE A 46 -11.49 -2.43 -12.31
N LEU A 47 -10.38 -2.86 -11.72
CA LEU A 47 -9.71 -4.11 -12.10
C LEU A 47 -10.63 -5.32 -11.92
N ASN A 48 -11.28 -5.44 -10.76
CA ASN A 48 -12.22 -6.52 -10.50
C ASN A 48 -13.40 -6.49 -11.48
N LYS A 49 -13.97 -5.31 -11.75
CA LYS A 49 -15.15 -5.17 -12.59
C LYS A 49 -14.88 -5.34 -14.09
N TYR A 50 -13.71 -4.95 -14.58
CA TYR A 50 -13.45 -4.88 -16.02
C TYR A 50 -12.34 -5.81 -16.49
N CYS A 51 -11.38 -6.17 -15.63
CA CYS A 51 -10.27 -7.07 -15.98
C CYS A 51 -10.47 -8.49 -15.44
N TYR A 52 -11.05 -8.63 -14.24
CA TYR A 52 -11.20 -9.92 -13.55
C TYR A 52 -12.65 -10.37 -13.35
N ASN A 53 -13.61 -9.76 -14.04
CA ASN A 53 -15.06 -9.99 -13.84
C ASN A 53 -15.47 -11.48 -13.95
N ASN A 54 -14.81 -12.22 -14.84
CA ASN A 54 -15.09 -13.63 -15.11
C ASN A 54 -13.99 -14.59 -14.62
N ASN A 55 -13.04 -14.10 -13.82
CA ASN A 55 -11.92 -14.90 -13.33
C ASN A 55 -11.87 -14.80 -11.80
N ASP A 56 -12.63 -15.67 -11.14
CA ASP A 56 -12.69 -15.75 -9.68
C ASP A 56 -11.30 -16.02 -9.05
N GLU A 57 -10.44 -16.79 -9.71
CA GLU A 57 -9.10 -17.14 -9.22
C GLU A 57 -8.14 -15.94 -9.23
N SER A 58 -8.37 -14.95 -10.10
CA SER A 58 -7.54 -13.74 -10.20
C SER A 58 -8.22 -12.48 -9.64
N ARG A 59 -9.40 -12.62 -9.02
CA ARG A 59 -10.10 -11.50 -8.40
C ARG A 59 -9.27 -10.99 -7.22
N ILE A 60 -9.07 -9.68 -7.17
CA ILE A 60 -8.36 -9.05 -6.05
C ILE A 60 -9.30 -9.08 -4.82
N LEU A 61 -8.85 -9.73 -3.75
CA LEU A 61 -9.60 -9.92 -2.50
C LEU A 61 -8.99 -9.19 -1.32
N HIS A 62 -7.70 -8.86 -1.37
CA HIS A 62 -7.03 -8.10 -0.34
C HIS A 62 -5.89 -7.26 -0.91
N THR A 63 -5.43 -6.29 -0.12
CA THR A 63 -4.31 -5.41 -0.46
C THR A 63 -3.12 -5.67 0.43
N ILE A 64 -1.92 -5.60 -0.14
CA ILE A 64 -0.69 -5.37 0.61
C ILE A 64 -0.36 -3.88 0.52
N THR A 65 -0.52 -3.17 1.63
CA THR A 65 -0.19 -1.73 1.70
C THR A 65 1.16 -1.53 2.37
N ILE A 66 2.05 -0.81 1.70
CA ILE A 66 3.31 -0.36 2.30
C ILE A 66 3.05 0.90 3.11
N VAL A 67 3.32 0.83 4.41
CA VAL A 67 3.02 1.90 5.36
C VAL A 67 4.30 2.41 6.00
N ASN A 68 4.46 3.73 6.08
CA ASN A 68 5.50 4.37 6.88
C ASN A 68 5.15 4.29 8.37
N CYS A 69 6.00 3.62 9.14
CA CYS A 69 5.81 3.38 10.56
C CYS A 69 6.59 4.33 11.47
N ARG A 70 7.35 5.29 10.92
CA ARG A 70 8.08 6.29 11.73
C ARG A 70 7.15 6.99 12.72
N GLY A 71 7.57 7.05 13.96
CA GLY A 71 6.82 7.67 15.05
C GLY A 71 5.60 6.88 15.52
N VAL A 72 5.33 5.69 14.98
CA VAL A 72 4.31 4.79 15.53
C VAL A 72 4.81 4.22 16.85
N SER A 73 5.95 3.52 16.84
CA SER A 73 6.65 3.11 18.06
C SER A 73 8.03 3.77 18.10
N ASN A 74 8.27 4.62 19.09
CA ASN A 74 9.58 5.24 19.30
C ASN A 74 10.67 4.23 19.70
N PHE A 75 10.28 3.03 20.14
CA PHE A 75 11.21 1.96 20.45
C PHE A 75 11.76 1.31 19.18
N ILE A 76 10.91 1.11 18.17
CA ILE A 76 11.30 0.44 16.91
C ILE A 76 11.71 1.46 15.85
N THR A 77 10.86 2.45 15.60
CA THR A 77 11.03 3.41 14.51
C THR A 77 10.79 4.84 14.98
N PRO A 78 11.79 5.50 15.59
CA PRO A 78 11.70 6.90 16.00
C PRO A 78 11.29 7.81 14.83
N GLN A 79 10.57 8.90 15.14
CA GLN A 79 10.04 9.82 14.13
C GLN A 79 11.10 10.40 13.18
N GLY A 80 12.34 10.63 13.66
CA GLY A 80 13.44 11.18 12.87
C GLY A 80 14.34 10.15 12.19
N GLN A 81 13.99 8.87 12.17
CA GLN A 81 14.84 7.83 11.58
C GLN A 81 14.99 7.98 10.07
N VAL A 82 16.23 8.05 9.59
CA VAL A 82 16.57 8.30 8.17
C VAL A 82 16.65 7.01 7.34
N SER A 83 16.60 5.83 7.95
CA SER A 83 16.59 4.54 7.25
C SER A 83 15.18 4.12 6.80
N ASN A 84 15.08 2.96 6.14
CA ASN A 84 13.80 2.32 5.85
C ASN A 84 13.03 2.03 7.14
N SER A 85 11.81 2.55 7.21
CA SER A 85 10.86 2.37 8.31
C SER A 85 9.49 2.07 7.72
N LEU A 86 9.49 1.19 6.71
CA LEU A 86 8.32 0.76 5.98
C LEU A 86 7.92 -0.63 6.45
N PHE A 87 6.62 -0.87 6.57
CA PHE A 87 6.08 -2.18 6.89
C PHE A 87 4.95 -2.53 5.92
N MET A 88 4.91 -3.79 5.50
CA MET A 88 3.88 -4.30 4.61
C MET A 88 2.72 -4.84 5.44
N MET A 89 1.53 -4.29 5.24
CA MET A 89 0.31 -4.75 5.90
C MET A 89 -0.62 -5.39 4.87
N LEU A 90 -0.90 -6.67 5.07
CA LEU A 90 -1.97 -7.37 4.36
C LEU A 90 -3.31 -6.98 4.99
N SER A 91 -4.28 -6.59 4.17
CA SER A 91 -5.65 -6.36 4.65
C SER A 91 -6.39 -7.67 4.88
N ASN A 92 -7.48 -7.62 5.64
CA ASN A 92 -8.49 -8.68 5.57
C ASN A 92 -9.07 -8.76 4.15
N ASP A 93 -9.78 -9.85 3.88
CA ASP A 93 -10.55 -10.01 2.64
C ASP A 93 -11.66 -8.95 2.55
N PHE A 94 -11.93 -8.50 1.33
CA PHE A 94 -13.07 -7.62 1.05
C PHE A 94 -14.37 -8.44 1.11
N ASP A 95 -15.29 -8.10 2.01
CA ASP A 95 -16.62 -8.75 2.05
C ASP A 95 -17.38 -8.56 0.73
N ASP A 96 -17.17 -7.41 0.10
CA ASP A 96 -17.72 -7.09 -1.22
C ASP A 96 -16.63 -6.47 -2.12
N PRO A 97 -15.94 -7.29 -2.95
CA PRO A 97 -14.87 -6.85 -3.84
C PRO A 97 -15.36 -6.00 -5.02
N TYR A 98 -16.67 -5.71 -5.11
CA TYR A 98 -17.29 -4.82 -6.09
C TYR A 98 -17.89 -3.55 -5.45
N SER A 99 -17.71 -3.35 -4.15
CA SER A 99 -18.14 -2.15 -3.44
C SER A 99 -16.97 -1.25 -3.10
N LEU A 100 -16.97 -0.04 -3.70
CA LEU A 100 -15.98 1.00 -3.38
C LEU A 100 -15.89 1.28 -1.87
N SER A 101 -17.04 1.29 -1.18
CA SER A 101 -17.10 1.58 0.25
C SER A 101 -16.53 0.43 1.09
N ASN A 102 -16.80 -0.83 0.72
CA ASN A 102 -16.28 -1.98 1.45
C ASN A 102 -14.76 -2.04 1.33
N ILE A 103 -14.24 -2.03 0.10
CA ILE A 103 -12.80 -2.11 -0.17
C ILE A 103 -12.05 -0.97 0.56
N ALA A 104 -12.55 0.27 0.45
CA ALA A 104 -11.87 1.42 1.08
C ALA A 104 -11.87 1.35 2.61
N LYS A 105 -12.93 0.83 3.22
CA LYS A 105 -12.99 0.63 4.69
C LYS A 105 -12.01 -0.44 5.17
N VAL A 106 -11.92 -1.55 4.45
CA VAL A 106 -11.01 -2.66 4.80
C VAL A 106 -9.55 -2.21 4.72
N ILE A 107 -9.18 -1.47 3.66
CA ILE A 107 -7.85 -0.85 3.53
C ILE A 107 -7.60 0.16 4.67
N TYR A 108 -8.55 1.06 4.93
CA TYR A 108 -8.41 2.04 6.00
C TYR A 108 -8.19 1.38 7.36
N GLN A 109 -8.96 0.34 7.67
CA GLN A 109 -8.86 -0.40 8.92
C GLN A 109 -7.50 -1.09 9.07
N SER A 110 -6.96 -1.72 8.02
CA SER A 110 -5.65 -2.37 8.09
C SER A 110 -4.53 -1.37 8.36
N ILE A 111 -4.57 -0.19 7.72
CA ILE A 111 -3.60 0.89 7.93
C ILE A 111 -3.69 1.45 9.34
N ILE A 112 -4.90 1.70 9.86
CA ILE A 112 -5.11 2.21 11.22
C ILE A 112 -4.66 1.18 12.26
N GLN A 113 -4.95 -0.11 12.04
CA GLN A 113 -4.52 -1.18 12.92
C GLN A 113 -2.99 -1.25 13.01
N LEU A 114 -2.28 -1.13 11.89
CA LEU A 114 -0.83 -1.11 11.89
C LEU A 114 -0.23 0.13 12.59
N ARG A 115 -0.99 1.22 12.69
CA ARG A 115 -0.60 2.43 13.44
C ARG A 115 -0.79 2.29 14.95
N ASP A 116 -1.23 1.13 15.45
CA ASP A 116 -1.20 0.79 16.87
C ASP A 116 0.16 0.14 17.22
N PRO A 117 0.97 0.73 18.13
CA PRO A 117 2.21 0.13 18.59
C PRO A 117 2.04 -1.31 19.11
N LYS A 118 0.90 -1.61 19.73
CA LYS A 118 0.60 -2.96 20.26
C LYS A 118 0.41 -4.00 19.17
N VAL A 119 0.17 -3.59 17.93
CA VAL A 119 0.12 -4.47 16.76
C VAL A 119 1.46 -4.46 16.03
N LEU A 120 2.04 -3.28 15.81
CA LEU A 120 3.28 -3.12 15.08
C LEU A 120 4.46 -3.85 15.75
N GLU A 121 4.63 -3.69 17.06
CA GLU A 121 5.81 -4.21 17.77
C GLU A 121 5.85 -5.75 17.74
N PRO A 122 4.78 -6.48 18.10
CA PRO A 122 4.76 -7.92 17.94
C PRO A 122 4.90 -8.34 16.47
N GLY A 123 4.26 -7.63 15.54
CA GLY A 123 4.35 -7.94 14.10
C GLY A 123 5.79 -7.90 13.58
N ILE A 124 6.56 -6.89 13.97
CA ILE A 124 8.00 -6.78 13.62
C ILE A 124 8.80 -7.92 14.26
N ALA A 125 8.56 -8.23 15.54
CA ALA A 125 9.24 -9.32 16.22
C ALA A 125 8.97 -10.68 15.55
N THR A 126 7.73 -10.92 15.12
CA THR A 126 7.35 -12.13 14.37
C THR A 126 8.11 -12.22 13.05
N ILE A 127 8.15 -11.14 12.27
CA ILE A 127 8.90 -11.13 11.00
C ILE A 127 10.39 -11.33 11.23
N ASP A 128 11.01 -10.65 12.20
CA ASP A 128 12.43 -10.87 12.54
C ASP A 128 12.71 -12.34 12.88
N GLY A 129 11.83 -12.98 13.67
CA GLY A 129 11.91 -14.41 13.97
C GLY A 129 11.87 -15.29 12.72
N LEU A 130 10.88 -15.07 11.84
CA LEU A 130 10.72 -15.82 10.58
C LEU A 130 11.92 -15.64 9.63
N ILE A 131 12.46 -14.42 9.54
CA ILE A 131 13.63 -14.13 8.72
C ILE A 131 14.85 -14.88 9.26
N ARG A 132 15.10 -14.81 10.57
CA ARG A 132 16.22 -15.52 11.21
C ARG A 132 16.10 -17.04 11.04
N GLU A 133 14.90 -17.59 11.16
CA GLU A 133 14.65 -19.01 10.95
C GLU A 133 14.94 -19.42 9.50
N ASN A 134 14.44 -18.67 8.52
CA ASN A 134 14.71 -18.94 7.11
C ASN A 134 16.19 -18.88 6.78
N ILE A 135 16.92 -17.89 7.31
CA ILE A 135 18.38 -17.79 7.17
C ILE A 135 19.07 -19.02 7.76
N ARG A 136 18.70 -19.45 8.97
CA ARG A 136 19.28 -20.65 9.60
C ARG A 136 19.05 -21.91 8.77
N ASN A 137 17.93 -21.97 8.05
CA ASN A 137 17.55 -23.10 7.21
C ASN A 137 18.01 -22.95 5.75
N ASN A 138 18.84 -21.95 5.41
CA ASN A 138 19.27 -21.62 4.04
C ASN A 138 18.09 -21.47 3.06
N LYS A 139 16.98 -20.91 3.52
CA LYS A 139 15.77 -20.61 2.74
C LYS A 139 15.71 -19.13 2.41
N PHE A 140 15.25 -18.82 1.20
CA PHE A 140 14.87 -17.46 0.81
C PHE A 140 13.40 -17.19 1.16
N LEU A 141 13.09 -15.96 1.55
CA LEU A 141 11.72 -15.50 1.71
C LEU A 141 11.06 -15.43 0.34
N ASN A 142 9.93 -16.09 0.17
CA ASN A 142 9.08 -15.85 -0.98
C ASN A 142 8.17 -14.65 -0.68
N LEU A 143 8.49 -13.50 -1.28
CA LEU A 143 7.71 -12.26 -1.18
C LEU A 143 6.90 -11.99 -2.45
N GLN A 144 6.69 -13.01 -3.30
CA GLN A 144 5.86 -12.88 -4.48
C GLN A 144 4.39 -12.68 -4.08
N LEU A 145 3.72 -11.80 -4.82
CA LEU A 145 2.27 -11.63 -4.70
C LEU A 145 1.56 -12.90 -5.13
N VAL A 146 0.50 -13.26 -4.41
CA VAL A 146 -0.43 -14.29 -4.89
C VAL A 146 -1.51 -13.67 -5.79
N SER A 147 -2.24 -14.51 -6.52
CA SER A 147 -3.16 -14.11 -7.61
C SER A 147 -4.28 -13.15 -7.21
N ASN A 148 -4.59 -13.06 -5.91
CA ASN A 148 -5.70 -12.28 -5.36
C ASN A 148 -5.22 -11.03 -4.61
N GLU A 149 -3.93 -10.70 -4.73
CA GLU A 149 -3.30 -9.57 -4.05
C GLU A 149 -2.99 -8.42 -5.00
N ILE A 150 -3.02 -7.22 -4.46
CA ILE A 150 -2.40 -6.06 -5.08
C ILE A 150 -1.50 -5.35 -4.06
N ALA A 151 -0.26 -5.06 -4.46
CA ALA A 151 0.66 -4.27 -3.67
C ALA A 151 0.54 -2.78 -3.98
N ILE A 152 0.45 -1.96 -2.94
CA ILE A 152 0.28 -0.51 -3.03
C ILE A 152 1.43 0.17 -2.31
N ASN A 153 2.24 0.92 -3.07
CA ASN A 153 3.28 1.79 -2.55
C ASN A 153 2.91 3.26 -2.78
N SER A 154 2.38 3.93 -1.75
CA SER A 154 1.92 5.32 -1.88
C SER A 154 3.03 6.31 -1.54
N ASN A 155 3.37 7.12 -2.53
CA ASN A 155 4.32 8.23 -2.42
C ASN A 155 3.62 9.59 -2.22
N PHE A 156 2.30 9.60 -2.01
CA PHE A 156 1.46 10.82 -2.01
C PHE A 156 1.79 11.81 -0.89
N ARG A 157 2.29 11.33 0.25
CA ARG A 157 2.73 12.15 1.39
C ARG A 157 4.23 12.05 1.63
N TYR A 158 5.03 12.13 0.57
CA TYR A 158 6.44 12.42 0.78
C TYR A 158 6.57 13.82 1.36
N ASP A 159 6.88 13.89 2.65
CA ASP A 159 6.99 15.12 3.43
C ASP A 159 8.00 16.12 2.84
N TRP A 160 8.91 15.70 1.96
CA TRP A 160 9.99 16.55 1.45
C TRP A 160 9.59 17.52 0.34
N ALA A 161 8.51 17.28 -0.41
CA ALA A 161 8.14 18.15 -1.54
C ALA A 161 7.79 19.59 -1.09
N ASP A 162 7.24 19.72 0.12
CA ASP A 162 6.96 21.02 0.76
C ASP A 162 8.02 21.41 1.81
N LEU A 163 8.84 20.46 2.29
CA LEU A 163 9.87 20.71 3.31
C LEU A 163 11.26 21.03 2.75
N VAL A 164 11.50 20.80 1.46
CA VAL A 164 12.81 21.02 0.84
C VAL A 164 12.72 22.16 -0.17
N ASP A 165 13.05 23.36 0.31
CA ASP A 165 13.32 24.52 -0.52
C ASP A 165 14.83 24.62 -0.76
N PHE A 166 15.27 24.27 -1.97
CA PHE A 166 16.67 24.42 -2.38
C PHE A 166 17.01 25.85 -2.84
N GLY A 167 16.12 26.83 -2.63
CA GLY A 167 16.29 28.23 -3.03
C GLY A 167 16.00 28.50 -4.51
N TYR A 168 15.34 27.56 -5.21
CA TYR A 168 14.96 27.75 -6.61
C TYR A 168 13.56 28.37 -6.72
N THR A 169 13.41 29.36 -7.60
CA THR A 169 12.14 30.07 -7.84
C THR A 169 11.07 29.19 -8.48
N ASP A 170 11.48 28.14 -9.19
CA ASP A 170 10.59 27.15 -9.79
C ASP A 170 10.60 25.90 -8.90
N LYS A 171 9.52 25.69 -8.13
CA LYS A 171 9.38 24.51 -7.28
C LYS A 171 9.41 23.23 -8.13
N CYS A 172 10.46 22.41 -7.96
CA CYS A 172 10.59 21.13 -8.63
C CYS A 172 9.40 20.21 -8.30
N ARG A 173 8.63 19.82 -9.32
CA ARG A 173 7.74 18.66 -9.23
C ARG A 173 8.60 17.43 -9.40
N PHE A 174 8.84 16.70 -8.33
CA PHE A 174 9.58 15.46 -8.44
C PHE A 174 8.69 14.38 -9.04
N TYR A 175 9.12 13.85 -10.18
CA TYR A 175 8.52 12.68 -10.80
C TYR A 175 9.32 11.46 -10.32
N THR A 176 8.77 10.67 -9.40
CA THR A 176 9.32 9.33 -9.17
C THR A 176 8.96 8.47 -10.37
N ILE A 177 9.96 8.06 -11.15
CA ILE A 177 9.84 7.04 -12.21
C ILE A 177 9.59 5.69 -11.54
#